data_AF-A0A1I1FFZ8-F1
#
_entry.id   AF-A0A1I1FFZ8-F1
#
_cell.length_a   1.000
_cell.length_b   1.000
_cell.length_c   1.000
_cell.angle_alpha   90.00
_cell.angle_beta   90.00
_cell.angle_gamma   90.00
#
_symmetry.space_group_name_H-M   'P 1'
#
loop_
_entity.id
_entity.type
_entity.pdbx_description
1 polymer ?
#
loop_
_entity_poly.entity_id
_entity_poly.type
_entity_poly.pdbx_seq_one_letter_code
_entity_poly.pdbx_strand_id
1 'polypeptide(L)'
;MKQRFILPVILAFACLSTQAAGPLPPGIAEVASSRIKVSTNPYYRQPLHAMKHVLLSSGKNGRTNRFCAVGYKWPDGTSQAWVLWDEEQTLMLWRGNLYRDMRDIGLTAANRTLKLGRDTVPTPDDINGSTYLVTEAWWRAVANDCRKHGEKYVIKPFKAPKPKDPGAQ
;
A
#
# COMPACT_ATOMS: atom_id res chain seq x y z
N MET A 1 -45.87 -51.02 22.17
CA MET A 1 -45.55 -49.57 22.08
C MET A 1 -44.23 -49.42 21.34
N LYS A 2 -44.22 -48.79 20.16
CA LYS A 2 -43.00 -48.53 19.36
C LYS A 2 -42.61 -47.07 19.56
N GLN A 3 -41.50 -46.85 20.26
CA GLN A 3 -40.98 -45.51 20.58
C GLN A 3 -40.14 -45.02 19.38
N ARG A 4 -40.63 -43.99 18.69
CA ARG A 4 -39.92 -43.34 17.58
C ARG A 4 -39.01 -42.26 18.15
N PHE A 5 -37.70 -42.46 18.05
CA PHE A 5 -36.70 -41.42 18.30
C PHE A 5 -36.63 -40.51 17.07
N ILE A 6 -37.00 -39.23 17.25
CA ILE A 6 -36.82 -38.18 16.26
C ILE A 6 -35.50 -37.49 16.59
N LEU A 7 -34.48 -37.65 15.74
CA LEU A 7 -33.24 -36.87 15.83
C LEU A 7 -33.48 -35.45 15.30
N PRO A 8 -33.06 -34.39 16.02
CA PRO A 8 -33.06 -33.04 15.49
C PRO A 8 -31.88 -32.85 14.53
N VAL A 9 -32.17 -32.48 13.29
CA VAL A 9 -31.18 -31.99 12.32
C VAL A 9 -30.80 -30.56 12.74
N ILE A 10 -29.60 -30.39 13.29
CA ILE A 10 -29.04 -29.07 13.59
C ILE A 10 -28.46 -28.51 12.28
N LEU A 11 -29.22 -27.61 11.63
CA LEU A 11 -28.73 -26.80 10.52
C LEU A 11 -27.77 -25.73 11.08
N ALA A 12 -26.47 -25.97 10.99
CA ALA A 12 -25.47 -24.95 11.29
C ALA A 12 -25.47 -23.88 10.18
N PHE A 13 -26.20 -22.78 10.40
CA PHE A 13 -26.08 -21.56 9.58
C PHE A 13 -24.69 -20.95 9.83
N ALA A 14 -23.73 -21.30 8.98
CA ALA A 14 -22.47 -20.57 8.91
C ALA A 14 -22.74 -19.18 8.34
N CYS A 15 -22.96 -18.18 9.20
CA CYS A 15 -22.86 -16.78 8.84
C CYS A 15 -21.40 -16.48 8.43
N LEU A 16 -21.08 -16.74 7.17
CA LEU A 16 -19.93 -16.15 6.52
C LEU A 16 -20.19 -14.64 6.47
N SER A 17 -19.66 -13.90 7.43
CA SER A 17 -19.60 -12.45 7.39
C SER A 17 -18.72 -12.06 6.20
N THR A 18 -19.32 -11.98 5.01
CA THR A 18 -18.75 -11.27 3.87
C THR A 18 -18.68 -9.80 4.26
N GLN A 19 -17.60 -9.42 4.95
CA GLN A 19 -17.22 -8.02 5.03
C GLN A 19 -16.93 -7.58 3.60
N ALA A 20 -17.94 -6.98 2.97
CA ALA A 20 -17.76 -6.28 1.72
C ALA A 20 -16.57 -5.33 1.89
N ALA A 21 -15.63 -5.38 0.95
CA ALA A 21 -14.54 -4.42 0.93
C ALA A 21 -15.19 -3.02 0.95
N GLY A 22 -14.93 -2.24 2.00
CA GLY A 22 -15.56 -0.92 2.17
C GLY A 22 -15.32 -0.02 0.95
N PRO A 23 -16.08 1.08 0.81
CA PRO A 23 -15.97 1.96 -0.36
C PRO A 23 -14.52 2.45 -0.55
N LEU A 24 -14.11 2.63 -1.81
CA LEU A 24 -12.82 3.25 -2.14
C LEU A 24 -12.78 4.71 -1.68
N PRO A 25 -11.60 5.28 -1.37
CA PRO A 25 -11.52 6.68 -0.96
C PRO A 25 -11.87 7.62 -2.13
N PRO A 26 -12.42 8.82 -1.84
CA PRO A 26 -12.62 9.86 -2.86
C PRO A 26 -11.34 10.20 -3.61
N GLY A 27 -11.46 10.51 -4.90
CA GLY A 27 -10.35 10.66 -5.85
C GLY A 27 -9.72 9.35 -6.34
N ILE A 28 -10.07 8.20 -5.75
CA ILE A 28 -9.70 6.86 -6.22
C ILE A 28 -10.93 6.10 -6.70
N ALA A 29 -12.06 6.23 -5.99
CA ALA A 29 -13.33 5.56 -6.31
C ALA A 29 -13.86 5.90 -7.71
N GLU A 30 -13.50 7.06 -8.25
CA GLU A 30 -13.94 7.55 -9.56
C GLU A 30 -13.18 6.88 -10.71
N VAL A 31 -12.02 6.29 -10.44
CA VAL A 31 -11.12 5.76 -11.49
C VAL A 31 -10.72 4.29 -11.29
N ALA A 32 -10.66 3.82 -10.05
CA ALA A 32 -10.31 2.45 -9.71
C ALA A 32 -11.55 1.59 -9.47
N SER A 33 -11.47 0.31 -9.85
CA SER A 33 -12.56 -0.66 -9.69
C SER A 33 -12.50 -1.40 -8.36
N SER A 34 -11.30 -1.58 -7.79
CA SER A 34 -11.09 -2.38 -6.58
C SER A 34 -9.73 -2.16 -5.95
N ARG A 35 -9.59 -2.59 -4.69
CA ARG A 35 -8.28 -2.74 -4.05
C ARG A 35 -7.61 -4.05 -4.47
N ILE A 36 -6.29 -4.07 -4.45
CA ILE A 36 -5.48 -5.27 -4.64
C ILE A 36 -4.51 -5.45 -3.46
N LYS A 37 -4.13 -6.70 -3.21
CA LYS A 37 -3.04 -7.03 -2.29
C LYS A 37 -1.71 -6.83 -3.01
N VAL A 38 -0.89 -5.90 -2.51
CA VAL A 38 0.35 -5.46 -3.13
C VAL A 38 1.37 -6.61 -3.13
N SER A 39 1.54 -7.30 -2.01
CA SER A 39 2.55 -8.36 -1.86
C SER A 39 2.35 -9.56 -2.79
N THR A 40 1.12 -9.84 -3.22
CA THR A 40 0.78 -10.95 -4.12
C THR A 40 0.74 -10.54 -5.59
N ASN A 41 0.73 -9.24 -5.89
CA ASN A 41 0.70 -8.76 -7.26
C ASN A 41 2.12 -8.83 -7.89
N PRO A 42 2.26 -9.40 -9.11
CA PRO A 42 3.56 -9.62 -9.75
C PRO A 42 4.39 -8.36 -9.96
N TYR A 43 3.76 -7.19 -10.09
CA TYR A 43 4.45 -5.92 -10.28
C TYR A 43 5.12 -5.39 -9.00
N TYR A 44 4.76 -5.88 -7.80
CA TYR A 44 5.22 -5.28 -6.55
C TYR A 44 5.95 -6.23 -5.60
N ARG A 45 5.97 -7.54 -5.91
CA ARG A 45 6.54 -8.61 -5.06
C ARG A 45 7.69 -8.14 -4.16
N GLN A 46 7.65 -8.57 -2.89
CA GLN A 46 8.60 -8.19 -1.83
C GLN A 46 8.55 -6.71 -1.37
N PRO A 47 7.39 -6.17 -0.95
CA PRO A 47 7.27 -4.79 -0.46
C PRO A 47 8.30 -4.39 0.61
N LEU A 48 8.62 -5.31 1.52
CA LEU A 48 9.61 -5.08 2.56
C LEU A 48 10.99 -4.72 2.00
N HIS A 49 11.38 -5.30 0.86
CA HIS A 49 12.68 -5.03 0.24
C HIS A 49 12.72 -3.61 -0.34
N ALA A 50 11.69 -3.23 -1.11
CA ALA A 50 11.55 -1.88 -1.64
C ALA A 50 11.50 -0.81 -0.53
N MET A 51 10.79 -1.06 0.57
CA MET A 51 10.75 -0.15 1.72
C MET A 51 12.11 -0.04 2.43
N LYS A 52 12.87 -1.13 2.55
CA LYS A 52 14.24 -1.06 3.07
C LYS A 52 15.16 -0.23 2.18
N HIS A 53 15.00 -0.30 0.85
CA HIS A 53 15.72 0.59 -0.06
C HIS A 53 15.39 2.07 0.17
N VAL A 54 14.12 2.41 0.39
CA VAL A 54 13.71 3.79 0.78
C VAL A 54 14.39 4.23 2.08
N LEU A 55 14.44 3.35 3.09
CA LEU A 55 15.08 3.67 4.37
C LEU A 55 16.59 3.85 4.26
N LEU A 56 17.26 3.08 3.41
CA LEU A 56 18.68 3.23 3.14
C LEU A 56 18.98 4.53 2.37
N SER A 57 18.22 4.82 1.32
CA SER A 57 18.43 6.03 0.50
C SER A 57 18.14 7.32 1.25
N SER A 58 17.22 7.29 2.21
CA SER A 58 16.90 8.43 3.10
C SER A 58 17.76 8.53 4.36
N GLY A 59 18.64 7.55 4.63
CA GLY A 59 19.43 7.49 5.86
C GLY A 59 18.59 7.29 7.13
N LYS A 60 17.38 6.73 7.03
CA LYS A 60 16.43 6.51 8.15
C LYS A 60 16.36 5.06 8.62
N ASN A 61 17.30 4.21 8.22
CA ASN A 61 17.41 2.80 8.63
C ASN A 61 17.87 2.59 10.10
N GLY A 62 18.28 3.65 10.80
CA GLY A 62 18.72 3.60 12.20
C GLY A 62 17.59 3.59 13.25
N ARG A 63 16.32 3.70 12.83
CA ARG A 63 15.15 3.72 13.72
C ARG A 63 14.07 2.74 13.25
N THR A 64 13.09 2.47 14.11
CA THR A 64 11.86 1.77 13.70
C THR A 64 11.06 2.68 12.77
N ASN A 65 10.61 2.12 11.64
CA ASN A 65 9.72 2.81 10.71
C ASN A 65 8.48 1.97 10.42
N ARG A 66 7.35 2.64 10.20
CA ARG A 66 6.05 2.04 9.88
C ARG A 66 5.64 2.47 8.49
N PHE A 67 5.31 1.45 7.70
CA PHE A 67 4.78 1.63 6.37
C PHE A 67 3.42 0.96 6.25
N CYS A 68 2.63 1.47 5.35
CA CYS A 68 1.45 0.80 4.84
C CYS A 68 1.48 0.83 3.32
N ALA A 69 1.12 -0.27 2.65
CA ALA A 69 0.94 -0.32 1.21
C ALA A 69 -0.50 -0.70 0.85
N VAL A 70 -1.13 0.11 0.00
CA VAL A 70 -2.47 -0.17 -0.54
C VAL A 70 -2.41 -0.09 -2.06
N GLY A 71 -2.94 -1.10 -2.73
CA GLY A 71 -2.98 -1.14 -4.19
C GLY A 71 -4.39 -0.95 -4.72
N TYR A 72 -4.49 -0.34 -5.89
CA TYR A 72 -5.73 -0.13 -6.62
C TYR A 72 -5.61 -0.72 -8.02
N LYS A 73 -6.71 -1.26 -8.55
CA LYS A 73 -6.82 -1.79 -9.90
C LYS A 73 -7.79 -0.94 -10.71
N TRP A 74 -7.43 -0.63 -11.94
CA TRP A 74 -8.26 0.09 -12.90
C TRP A 74 -9.07 -0.87 -13.78
N PRO A 75 -10.16 -0.41 -14.42
CA PRO A 75 -10.96 -1.23 -15.33
C PRO A 75 -10.18 -1.85 -16.49
N ASP A 76 -9.15 -1.15 -16.98
CA ASP A 76 -8.24 -1.62 -18.05
C ASP A 76 -7.27 -2.73 -17.60
N GLY A 77 -7.34 -3.13 -16.32
CA GLY A 77 -6.49 -4.16 -15.74
C GLY A 77 -5.17 -3.65 -15.19
N THR A 78 -4.82 -2.38 -15.41
CA THR A 78 -3.63 -1.77 -14.81
C THR A 78 -3.81 -1.61 -13.30
N SER A 79 -2.69 -1.49 -12.59
CA SER A 79 -2.71 -1.31 -11.14
C SER A 79 -1.59 -0.41 -10.67
N GLN A 80 -1.84 0.33 -9.60
CA GLN A 80 -0.88 1.23 -8.94
C GLN A 80 -0.99 1.01 -7.43
N ALA A 81 0.11 1.16 -6.70
CA ALA A 81 0.11 1.10 -5.25
C ALA A 81 0.56 2.43 -4.65
N TRP A 82 -0.08 2.84 -3.56
CA TRP A 82 0.39 3.91 -2.71
C TRP A 82 1.02 3.32 -1.47
N VAL A 83 2.22 3.79 -1.14
CA VAL A 83 2.92 3.43 0.08
C VAL A 83 2.98 4.63 1.00
N LEU A 84 2.31 4.52 2.14
CA LEU A 84 2.40 5.48 3.23
C LEU A 84 3.61 5.15 4.10
N TRP A 85 4.47 6.15 4.34
CA TRP A 85 5.45 6.14 5.41
C TRP A 85 4.96 7.04 6.54
N ASP A 86 4.61 6.45 7.68
CA ASP A 86 3.96 7.19 8.78
C ASP A 86 4.89 8.22 9.43
N GLU A 87 6.15 7.87 9.72
CA GLU A 87 7.07 8.78 10.43
C GLU A 87 7.43 10.03 9.62
N GLU A 88 7.38 9.94 8.30
CA GLU A 88 7.67 11.08 7.41
C GLU A 88 6.39 11.70 6.82
N GLN A 89 5.21 11.21 7.20
CA GLN A 89 3.91 11.62 6.67
C GLN A 89 3.93 11.75 5.14
N THR A 90 4.44 10.72 4.49
CA THR A 90 4.75 10.73 3.05
C THR A 90 4.03 9.60 2.33
N LEU A 91 3.31 9.92 1.26
CA LEU A 91 2.71 8.96 0.32
C LEU A 91 3.57 8.85 -0.93
N MET A 92 4.02 7.65 -1.27
CA MET A 92 4.81 7.37 -2.46
C MET A 92 3.99 6.56 -3.46
N LEU A 93 3.92 7.03 -4.70
CA LEU A 93 3.31 6.29 -5.79
C LEU A 93 4.28 5.21 -6.29
N TRP A 94 3.92 3.96 -6.06
CA TRP A 94 4.63 2.81 -6.56
C TRP A 94 3.93 2.28 -7.82
N ARG A 95 4.60 2.38 -8.97
CA ARG A 95 4.07 1.91 -10.26
C ARG A 95 4.25 0.41 -10.50
N GLY A 96 5.14 -0.23 -9.73
CA GLY A 96 5.50 -1.64 -9.90
C GLY A 96 6.28 -1.93 -11.19
N ASN A 97 6.88 -3.12 -11.27
CA ASN A 97 7.64 -3.60 -12.42
C ASN A 97 7.70 -5.15 -12.46
N LEU A 98 7.80 -5.77 -13.64
CA LEU A 98 7.98 -7.22 -13.77
C LEU A 98 9.43 -7.67 -13.60
N TYR A 99 10.41 -6.78 -13.79
CA TYR A 99 11.83 -7.05 -13.57
C TYR A 99 12.19 -6.83 -12.10
N ARG A 100 12.96 -7.76 -11.53
CA ARG A 100 13.23 -7.83 -10.09
C ARG A 100 14.05 -6.64 -9.59
N ASP A 101 15.15 -6.36 -10.26
CA ASP A 101 16.02 -5.20 -10.03
C ASP A 101 15.24 -3.89 -10.01
N MET A 102 14.33 -3.71 -10.96
CA MET A 102 13.47 -2.54 -11.04
C MET A 102 12.41 -2.48 -9.93
N ARG A 103 11.89 -3.62 -9.47
CA ARG A 103 10.96 -3.63 -8.31
C ARG A 103 11.65 -3.19 -7.03
N ASP A 104 12.88 -3.64 -6.82
CA ASP A 104 13.64 -3.41 -5.60
C ASP A 104 13.90 -1.90 -5.39
N ILE A 105 14.18 -1.17 -6.47
CA ILE A 105 14.42 0.28 -6.43
C ILE A 105 13.18 1.12 -6.76
N GLY A 106 12.13 0.53 -7.34
CA GLY A 106 11.01 1.26 -7.94
C GLY A 106 10.24 2.15 -6.98
N LEU A 107 10.21 1.83 -5.70
CA LEU A 107 9.62 2.71 -4.68
C LEU A 107 10.53 3.89 -4.34
N THR A 108 11.85 3.68 -4.33
CA THR A 108 12.83 4.76 -4.12
C THR A 108 12.87 5.71 -5.33
N ALA A 109 12.68 5.19 -6.53
CA ALA A 109 12.60 5.95 -7.77
C ALA A 109 11.19 6.51 -8.05
N ALA A 110 10.29 6.51 -7.06
CA ALA A 110 8.94 7.02 -7.23
C ALA A 110 8.96 8.50 -7.63
N ASN A 111 8.46 8.79 -8.84
CA ASN A 111 8.37 10.15 -9.38
C ASN A 111 7.27 10.99 -8.73
N ARG A 112 6.43 10.40 -7.88
CA ARG A 112 5.40 11.09 -7.12
C ARG A 112 5.48 10.68 -5.65
N THR A 113 6.10 11.56 -4.86
CA THR A 113 6.28 11.43 -3.42
C THR A 113 5.69 12.66 -2.76
N LEU A 114 4.58 12.46 -2.03
CA LEU A 114 3.71 13.52 -1.51
C LEU A 114 3.80 13.56 0.01
N LYS A 115 4.50 14.56 0.55
CA LYS A 115 4.61 14.84 1.97
C LYS A 115 3.48 15.77 2.40
N LEU A 116 2.74 15.35 3.43
CA LEU A 116 1.67 16.14 4.02
C LEU A 116 2.19 17.53 4.46
N GLY A 117 1.46 18.58 4.15
CA GLY A 117 1.80 19.98 4.45
C GLY A 117 2.79 20.64 3.48
N ARG A 118 3.61 19.85 2.75
CA ARG A 118 4.52 20.38 1.72
C ARG A 118 3.95 20.22 0.31
N ASP A 119 3.46 19.04 0.01
CA ASP A 119 2.95 18.65 -1.31
C ASP A 119 1.41 18.55 -1.31
N THR A 120 0.78 19.20 -0.33
CA THR A 120 -0.67 19.24 -0.16
C THR A 120 -1.16 20.67 -0.01
N VAL A 121 -2.31 20.96 -0.61
CA VAL A 121 -2.98 22.25 -0.52
C VAL A 121 -4.38 22.12 0.11
N PRO A 122 -4.96 23.21 0.65
CA PRO A 122 -6.27 23.15 1.28
C PRO A 122 -7.40 22.81 0.30
N THR A 123 -7.43 23.43 -0.88
CA THR A 123 -8.54 23.29 -1.84
C THR A 123 -8.07 22.84 -3.23
N PRO A 124 -8.96 22.30 -4.09
CA PRO A 124 -8.62 21.97 -5.46
C PRO A 124 -8.13 23.18 -6.29
N ASP A 125 -8.66 24.38 -6.03
CA ASP A 125 -8.27 25.59 -6.77
C ASP A 125 -6.80 25.97 -6.49
N ASP A 126 -6.34 25.73 -5.26
CA ASP A 126 -4.94 25.94 -4.84
C ASP A 126 -3.93 25.02 -5.57
N ILE A 127 -4.40 23.96 -6.24
CA ILE A 127 -3.52 23.12 -7.09
C ILE A 127 -2.98 23.95 -8.26
N ASN A 128 -3.79 24.88 -8.78
CA ASN A 128 -3.40 25.83 -9.83
C ASN A 128 -2.63 25.18 -11.01
N GLY A 129 -3.15 24.06 -11.52
CA GLY A 129 -2.57 23.30 -12.63
C GLY A 129 -1.31 22.48 -12.30
N SER A 130 -0.83 22.51 -11.06
CA SER A 130 0.33 21.72 -10.63
C SER A 130 0.06 20.21 -10.72
N THR A 131 0.98 19.48 -11.35
CA THR A 131 0.97 18.01 -11.38
C THR A 131 1.61 17.38 -10.14
N TYR A 132 2.20 18.20 -9.26
CA TYR A 132 2.92 17.77 -8.07
C TYR A 132 2.15 17.96 -6.76
N LEU A 133 1.06 18.73 -6.78
CA LEU A 133 0.22 18.99 -5.61
C LEU A 133 -1.03 18.11 -5.61
N VAL A 134 -1.56 17.87 -4.42
CA VAL A 134 -2.88 17.26 -4.18
C VAL A 134 -3.58 18.01 -3.06
N THR A 135 -4.87 17.81 -2.87
CA THR A 135 -5.52 18.35 -1.67
C THR A 135 -5.12 17.57 -0.43
N GLU A 136 -5.08 18.24 0.71
CA GLU A 136 -4.88 17.58 2.00
C GLU A 136 -5.97 16.52 2.26
N ALA A 137 -7.22 16.83 1.89
CA ALA A 137 -8.33 15.90 1.99
C ALA A 137 -8.09 14.59 1.21
N TRP A 138 -7.61 14.70 -0.03
CA TRP A 138 -7.26 13.53 -0.84
C TRP A 138 -6.11 12.74 -0.22
N TRP A 139 -5.05 13.42 0.21
CA TRP A 139 -3.90 12.76 0.86
C TRP A 139 -4.34 11.96 2.08
N ARG A 140 -5.17 12.57 2.94
CA ARG A 140 -5.72 11.91 4.15
C ARG A 140 -6.64 10.75 3.80
N ALA A 141 -7.45 10.87 2.75
CA ALA A 141 -8.32 9.79 2.29
C ALA A 141 -7.51 8.56 1.89
N VAL A 142 -6.45 8.72 1.08
CA VAL A 142 -5.57 7.60 0.68
C VAL A 142 -4.78 7.05 1.88
N ALA A 143 -4.24 7.91 2.75
CA ALA A 143 -3.52 7.46 3.94
C ALA A 143 -4.41 6.67 4.91
N ASN A 144 -5.64 7.12 5.13
CA ASN A 144 -6.62 6.43 5.97
C ASN A 144 -7.07 5.11 5.34
N ASP A 145 -7.28 5.10 4.03
CA ASP A 145 -7.59 3.88 3.30
C ASP A 145 -6.49 2.83 3.48
N CYS A 146 -5.23 3.26 3.34
CA CYS A 146 -4.10 2.40 3.62
C CYS A 146 -4.15 1.86 5.06
N ARG A 147 -4.25 2.72 6.08
CA ARG A 147 -4.26 2.28 7.48
C ARG A 147 -5.38 1.29 7.79
N LYS A 148 -6.52 1.41 7.11
CA LYS A 148 -7.69 0.56 7.31
C LYS A 148 -7.63 -0.75 6.51
N HIS A 149 -7.17 -0.70 5.26
CA HIS A 149 -7.31 -1.80 4.30
C HIS A 149 -6.00 -2.29 3.67
N GLY A 150 -4.92 -1.53 3.81
CA GLY A 150 -3.61 -1.85 3.26
C GLY A 150 -2.79 -2.84 4.11
N GLU A 151 -1.71 -3.31 3.50
CA GLU A 151 -0.73 -4.19 4.13
C GLU A 151 0.23 -3.36 5.01
N LYS A 152 0.35 -3.73 6.28
CA LYS A 152 1.13 -2.99 7.28
C LYS A 152 2.49 -3.62 7.46
N TYR A 153 3.52 -2.79 7.52
CA TYR A 153 4.91 -3.21 7.68
C TYR A 153 5.57 -2.42 8.80
N VAL A 154 6.19 -3.13 9.73
CA VAL A 154 7.04 -2.54 10.78
C VAL A 154 8.46 -2.98 10.52
N ILE A 155 9.35 -2.03 10.26
CA ILE A 155 10.76 -2.28 9.96
C ILE A 155 11.58 -1.79 11.13
N LYS A 156 12.16 -2.73 11.89
CA LYS A 156 13.13 -2.44 12.95
C LYS A 156 14.42 -1.85 12.37
N PRO A 157 15.22 -1.13 13.17
CA PRO A 157 16.54 -0.66 12.74
C PRO A 157 17.38 -1.77 12.13
N PHE A 158 18.12 -1.46 11.07
CA PHE A 158 18.97 -2.43 10.39
C PHE A 158 20.21 -1.77 9.79
N LYS A 159 21.29 -2.55 9.64
CA LYS A 159 22.53 -2.10 8.98
C LYS A 159 22.40 -2.24 7.46
N ALA A 160 23.04 -1.34 6.73
CA ALA A 160 23.19 -1.49 5.29
C ALA A 160 23.90 -2.82 4.97
N PRO A 161 23.51 -3.52 3.89
CA PRO A 161 24.27 -4.66 3.39
C PRO A 161 25.71 -4.24 3.10
N LYS A 162 26.68 -5.10 3.40
CA LYS A 162 28.06 -4.87 2.93
C LYS A 162 28.06 -4.86 1.40
N PRO A 163 28.82 -3.96 0.74
CA PRO A 163 29.04 -4.06 -0.70
C PRO A 163 29.50 -5.49 -1.05
N LYS A 164 28.96 -6.07 -2.12
CA LYS A 164 29.51 -7.34 -2.61
C LYS A 164 30.89 -7.06 -3.19
N ASP A 165 31.89 -7.85 -2.81
CA ASP A 165 33.21 -7.77 -3.43
C ASP A 165 33.07 -8.02 -4.94
N PRO A 166 33.65 -7.15 -5.81
CA PRO A 166 33.55 -7.30 -7.27
C PRO A 166 34.14 -8.60 -7.82
N GLY A 167 34.88 -9.36 -7.02
CA GLY A 167 35.62 -10.55 -7.43
C GLY A 167 35.04 -11.90 -7.00
N ALA A 168 33.86 -11.95 -6.37
CA ALA A 168 33.23 -13.21 -5.99
C ALA A 168 32.18 -13.64 -7.04
N GLN A 169 32.62 -14.37 -8.06
CA GLN A 169 31.78 -15.20 -8.95
C GLN A 169 32.27 -16.65 -8.88
#